data_AF-A0A940U1E4-F1
#
_entry.id   AF-A0A940U1E4-F1
#
_cell.length_a   1.000
_cell.length_b   1.000
_cell.length_c   1.000
_cell.angle_alpha   90.00
_cell.angle_beta   90.00
_cell.angle_gamma   90.00
#
_symmetry.space_group_name_H-M   'P 1'
#
loop_
_entity.id
_entity.type
_entity.pdbx_description
1 polymer ?
#
loop_
_entity_poly.entity_id
_entity_poly.type
_entity_poly.pdbx_seq_one_letter_code
_entity_poly.pdbx_strand_id
1 'polypeptide(L)'
;MSLLTGEKRTATVRAIEDSRIIFIDKPLFAEMISSKPEIASFLAEVLAQRQQQLHAHVGPSGPNLSTATSITARIKAFFNIR
;
A
#
# COMPACT_ATOMS: atom_id res chain seq x y z
N MET A 1 -2.79 3.46 2.25
CA MET A 1 -1.99 2.24 2.47
C MET A 1 -2.75 1.13 3.19
N SER A 2 -3.99 1.40 3.62
CA SER A 2 -4.78 0.52 4.47
C SER A 2 -4.96 -0.93 4.00
N LEU A 3 -5.22 -1.15 2.72
CA LEU A 3 -5.39 -2.51 2.19
C LEU A 3 -4.09 -3.33 2.27
N LEU A 4 -2.94 -2.69 2.13
CA LEU A 4 -1.64 -3.37 2.02
C LEU A 4 -0.96 -3.52 3.38
N THR A 5 -1.04 -2.51 4.23
CA THR A 5 -0.30 -2.46 5.51
C THR A 5 -1.18 -2.61 6.74
N GLY A 6 -2.50 -2.65 6.57
CA GLY A 6 -3.49 -2.64 7.65
C GLY A 6 -3.64 -1.29 8.36
N GLU A 7 -2.87 -0.27 7.98
CA GLU A 7 -2.90 1.06 8.58
C GLU A 7 -4.20 1.81 8.25
N LYS A 8 -4.47 2.90 8.96
CA LYS A 8 -5.60 3.78 8.60
C LYS A 8 -5.38 4.42 7.22
N ARG A 9 -6.47 4.83 6.58
CA ARG A 9 -6.42 5.62 5.33
C ARG A 9 -5.66 6.93 5.60
N THR A 10 -4.57 7.16 4.86
CA THR A 10 -3.64 8.28 5.07
C THR A 10 -3.96 9.52 4.21
N ALA A 11 -4.86 9.42 3.25
CA ALA A 11 -5.19 10.52 2.33
C ALA A 11 -6.63 10.42 1.86
N THR A 12 -7.18 11.54 1.38
CA THR A 12 -8.51 11.57 0.76
C THR A 12 -8.43 11.59 -0.76
N VAL A 13 -9.15 10.68 -1.42
CA VAL A 13 -9.29 10.64 -2.89
C VAL A 13 -10.72 11.04 -3.23
N ARG A 14 -10.86 11.94 -4.21
CA ARG A 14 -12.14 12.43 -4.75
C ARG A 14 -12.03 12.45 -6.28
N ALA A 15 -13.08 12.00 -6.97
CA ALA A 15 -13.16 12.10 -8.43
C ALA A 15 -13.32 13.57 -8.84
N ILE A 16 -12.57 14.00 -9.85
CA ILE A 16 -12.63 15.37 -10.39
C ILE A 16 -13.61 15.43 -11.58
N GLU A 17 -13.88 14.27 -12.19
CA GLU A 17 -14.79 14.07 -13.31
C GLU A 17 -15.51 12.72 -13.18
N ASP A 18 -16.49 12.48 -14.04
CA ASP A 18 -17.24 11.23 -14.08
C ASP A 18 -16.30 10.04 -14.33
N SER A 19 -16.16 9.20 -13.31
CA SER A 19 -15.17 8.12 -13.28
C SER A 19 -15.84 6.76 -13.10
N ARG A 20 -15.38 5.75 -13.86
CA ARG A 20 -15.71 4.34 -13.62
C ARG A 20 -14.51 3.67 -12.97
N ILE A 21 -14.76 2.95 -11.88
CA ILE A 21 -13.72 2.32 -11.07
C ILE A 21 -14.00 0.83 -10.90
N ILE A 22 -12.91 0.07 -10.78
CA ILE A 22 -12.96 -1.34 -10.37
C ILE A 22 -12.60 -1.39 -8.89
N PHE A 23 -13.48 -1.98 -8.09
CA PHE A 23 -13.21 -2.23 -6.69
C PHE A 23 -12.62 -3.64 -6.53
N ILE A 24 -11.48 -3.70 -5.86
CA ILE A 24 -10.85 -4.95 -5.45
C ILE A 24 -10.98 -5.01 -3.94
N ASP A 25 -11.71 -6.02 -3.44
CA ASP A 25 -11.90 -6.21 -2.02
C ASP A 25 -10.70 -6.92 -1.37
N LYS A 26 -10.70 -6.96 -0.04
CA LYS A 26 -9.60 -7.57 0.72
C LYS A 26 -9.46 -9.08 0.46
N PRO A 27 -10.53 -9.89 0.44
CA PRO A 27 -10.42 -11.31 0.12
C PRO A 27 -9.82 -11.60 -1.26
N LEU A 28 -10.31 -10.94 -2.32
CA LEU A 28 -9.81 -11.12 -3.68
C LEU A 28 -8.34 -10.71 -3.77
N PHE A 29 -7.98 -9.62 -3.10
CA PHE A 29 -6.60 -9.18 -3.06
C PHE A 29 -5.68 -10.18 -2.33
N ALA A 30 -6.14 -10.74 -1.21
CA ALA A 30 -5.40 -11.75 -0.44
C ALA A 30 -5.11 -13.00 -1.29
N GLU A 31 -6.11 -13.46 -2.06
CA GLU A 31 -5.98 -14.57 -2.99
C GLU A 31 -4.95 -14.26 -4.09
N MET A 32 -5.02 -13.06 -4.69
CA MET A 32 -4.06 -12.64 -5.70
C MET A 32 -2.62 -12.64 -5.17
N ILE A 33 -2.37 -12.07 -3.98
CA ILE A 33 -1.02 -12.07 -3.40
C ILE A 33 -0.56 -13.48 -3.04
N SER A 34 -1.46 -14.35 -2.58
CA SER A 34 -1.14 -15.73 -2.24
C SER A 34 -0.77 -16.54 -3.49
N SER A 35 -1.46 -16.30 -4.61
CA SER A 35 -1.19 -16.96 -5.89
C SER A 35 0.07 -16.44 -6.58
N LYS A 36 0.42 -15.16 -6.38
CA LYS A 36 1.56 -14.49 -7.02
C LYS A 36 2.28 -13.56 -6.04
N PRO A 37 3.19 -14.11 -5.21
CA PRO A 37 3.89 -13.34 -4.18
C PRO A 37 4.73 -12.16 -4.71
N GLU A 38 5.18 -12.23 -5.95
CA GLU A 38 5.91 -11.15 -6.64
C GLU A 38 5.13 -9.84 -6.73
N ILE A 39 3.79 -9.90 -6.76
CA ILE A 39 2.92 -8.72 -6.73
C ILE A 39 3.12 -7.92 -5.43
N ALA A 40 3.31 -8.60 -4.29
CA ALA A 40 3.54 -7.91 -3.02
C ALA A 40 4.86 -7.13 -3.03
N SER A 41 5.91 -7.70 -3.60
CA SER A 41 7.22 -7.04 -3.71
C SER A 41 7.13 -5.78 -4.59
N PHE A 42 6.51 -5.90 -5.77
CA PHE A 42 6.31 -4.77 -6.67
C PHE A 42 5.50 -3.65 -6.01
N LEU A 43 4.40 -3.99 -5.33
CA LEU A 43 3.56 -3.00 -4.66
C LEU A 43 4.27 -2.34 -3.47
N ALA A 44 5.15 -3.05 -2.76
CA ALA A 44 5.94 -2.47 -1.68
C ALA A 44 6.90 -1.39 -2.18
N GLU A 45 7.53 -1.58 -3.33
CA GLU A 45 8.37 -0.56 -3.98
C GLU A 45 7.57 0.68 -4.37
N VAL A 46 6.42 0.49 -5.03
CA VAL A 46 5.52 1.58 -5.40
C VAL A 46 5.02 2.34 -4.16
N LEU A 47 4.71 1.64 -3.07
CA LEU A 47 4.30 2.26 -1.81
C LEU A 47 5.42 3.07 -1.16
N ALA A 48 6.65 2.57 -1.16
CA ALA A 48 7.81 3.28 -0.60
C ALA A 48 8.02 4.61 -1.33
N GLN A 49 8.01 4.59 -2.66
CA GLN A 49 8.12 5.80 -3.47
C GLN A 49 6.98 6.79 -3.19
N ARG A 50 5.74 6.29 -3.08
CA ARG A 50 4.57 7.14 -2.79
C ARG A 50 4.63 7.74 -1.39
N GLN A 51 5.13 7.02 -0.38
CA GLN A 51 5.36 7.59 0.96
C GLN A 51 6.31 8.77 0.88
N GLN A 52 7.47 8.59 0.23
CA GLN A 52 8.45 9.67 0.08
C GLN A 52 7.84 10.91 -0.60
N GLN A 53 7.07 10.71 -1.67
CA GLN A 53 6.40 11.81 -2.37
C GLN A 53 5.36 12.53 -1.49
N LEU A 54 4.53 11.80 -0.75
CA LEU A 54 3.54 12.40 0.15
C LEU A 54 4.21 13.16 1.29
N HIS A 55 5.30 12.61 1.85
CA HIS A 55 6.09 13.28 2.89
C HIS A 55 6.83 14.52 2.35
N ALA A 56 7.25 14.55 1.08
CA ALA A 56 7.85 15.75 0.51
C ALA A 56 6.88 16.95 0.47
N HIS A 57 5.57 16.70 0.44
CA HIS A 57 4.53 17.74 0.39
C HIS A 57 3.95 18.10 1.77
N VAL A 58 4.33 17.36 2.83
CA VAL A 58 3.90 17.60 4.22
C VAL A 58 5.17 17.86 5.03
N GLY A 59 5.35 19.10 5.53
CA GLY A 59 6.55 19.51 6.27
C GLY A 59 7.02 18.51 7.36
N PRO A 60 8.30 18.59 7.79
CA PRO A 60 9.05 17.49 8.38
C PRO A 60 8.32 16.88 9.58
N SER A 61 7.70 15.73 9.36
CA SER A 61 7.01 14.97 10.39
C SER A 61 7.75 13.67 10.62
N GLY A 62 8.78 13.74 11.47
CA GLY A 62 9.45 12.60 12.11
C GLY A 62 10.33 11.70 11.22
N PRO A 63 11.29 10.97 11.81
CA PRO A 63 12.17 10.08 11.06
C PRO A 63 11.40 8.82 10.64
N ASN A 64 11.34 8.51 9.35
CA ASN A 64 10.69 7.28 8.87
C ASN A 64 11.69 6.37 8.13
N LEU A 65 11.98 5.22 8.76
CA LEU A 65 12.81 4.14 8.23
C LEU A 65 11.98 3.06 7.50
N SER A 66 10.88 3.42 6.83
CA SER A 66 10.05 2.45 6.10
C SER A 66 10.64 2.12 4.72
N THR A 67 11.67 1.27 4.70
CA THR A 67 12.24 0.70 3.47
C THR A 67 11.24 -0.26 2.82
N ALA A 68 11.28 -0.43 1.49
CA ALA A 68 10.43 -1.37 0.74
C ALA A 68 10.40 -2.79 1.37
N THR A 69 11.53 -3.28 1.87
CA THR A 69 11.64 -4.57 2.58
C THR A 69 10.74 -4.67 3.81
N SER A 70 10.61 -3.58 4.58
CA SER A 70 9.71 -3.52 5.75
C SER A 70 8.23 -3.52 5.34
N ILE A 71 7.91 -2.93 4.19
CA ILE A 71 6.54 -2.86 3.66
C ILE A 71 6.12 -4.23 3.15
N THR A 72 6.97 -4.94 2.41
CA THR A 72 6.70 -6.32 1.95
C THR A 72 6.43 -7.25 3.12
N ALA A 73 7.23 -7.18 4.19
CA ALA A 73 7.03 -7.98 5.40
C ALA A 73 5.66 -7.71 6.05
N ARG A 74 5.24 -6.44 6.09
CA ARG A 74 3.93 -6.04 6.63
C ARG A 74 2.77 -6.48 5.75
N ILE A 75 2.92 -6.46 4.42
CA ILE A 75 1.91 -6.99 3.49
C ILE A 75 1.72 -8.48 3.74
N LYS A 76 2.80 -9.25 3.78
CA LYS A 76 2.75 -10.69 4.05
C LYS A 76 2.10 -10.99 5.41
N ALA A 77 2.47 -10.25 6.46
CA ALA A 77 1.87 -10.39 7.78
C ALA A 77 0.38 -10.03 7.80
N PHE A 78 -0.04 -8.95 7.11
CA PHE A 78 -1.44 -8.50 7.10
C PHE A 78 -2.38 -9.48 6.37
N PHE A 79 -1.88 -10.15 5.33
CA PHE A 79 -2.63 -11.16 4.59
C PHE A 79 -2.38 -12.59 5.08
N ASN A 80 -1.56 -12.78 6.12
CA ASN A 80 -1.22 -14.07 6.71
C ASN A 80 -0.63 -15.07 5.68
N ILE A 81 0.24 -14.55 4.80
CA ILE A 81 0.87 -15.31 3.71
C ILE A 81 2.30 -15.67 4.15
N ARG A 82 2.65 -16.96 4.10
CA ARG A 82 3.99 -17.46 4.45
C ARG A 82 5.03 -17.09 3.40
#